data_AF-A0A1I0TE43-F1
#
_entry.id   AF-A0A1I0TE43-F1
#
_cell.length_a   1.000
_cell.length_b   1.000
_cell.length_c   1.000
_cell.angle_alpha   90.00
_cell.angle_beta   90.00
_cell.angle_gamma   90.00
#
_symmetry.space_group_name_H-M   'P 1'
#
loop_
_entity.id
_entity.type
_entity.pdbx_description
1 polymer ?
#
loop_
_entity_poly.entity_id
_entity_poly.type
_entity_poly.pdbx_seq_one_letter_code
_entity_poly.pdbx_strand_id
1 'polypeptide(L)'
;MRISCSFHIAKIPIHYRMAMVSIVKEALRTSDEAYYRRLYERGQWTKPFVFSTYLKNFRIIDHEIKLDGITLTVSSPDHEFLLHLYNGLQKNRTFSYKDYHFVKEKIVVVNEKQVTSPAVVFRTLSPILIEDEKGNPVSPDDASYGEHVNYIANMILSQYRGKGLYAPLSIKPIYFRKVVVKESNHEFAAAYGDDEYLYFTAYHGRFAVKGHPEDLQLLYQLGLSKRRNQGFGQLEIEEVRG
;
A
#
# COMPACT_ATOMS: atom_id res chain seq x y z
N MET A 1 -5.93 -11.31 4.65
CA MET A 1 -4.72 -11.99 5.17
C MET A 1 -3.49 -11.19 4.76
N ARG A 2 -2.42 -11.27 5.56
CA ARG A 2 -1.16 -10.57 5.26
C ARG A 2 -0.02 -11.53 5.01
N ILE A 3 0.83 -11.17 4.05
CA ILE A 3 2.11 -11.80 3.81
C ILE A 3 3.19 -10.74 4.03
N SER A 4 4.14 -11.04 4.90
CA SER A 4 5.33 -10.23 5.12
C SER A 4 6.55 -10.95 4.56
N CYS A 5 7.34 -10.26 3.75
CA CYS A 5 8.56 -10.78 3.16
C CYS A 5 9.72 -9.84 3.48
N SER A 6 10.77 -10.37 4.10
CA SER A 6 12.00 -9.65 4.44
C SER A 6 13.08 -9.94 3.40
N PHE A 7 13.83 -8.90 3.07
CA PHE A 7 14.93 -8.95 2.11
C PHE A 7 16.17 -8.28 2.70
N HIS A 8 17.31 -8.92 2.49
CA HIS A 8 18.61 -8.30 2.68
C HIS A 8 18.95 -7.46 1.45
N ILE A 9 19.33 -6.20 1.70
CA ILE A 9 19.83 -5.26 0.70
C ILE A 9 20.54 -4.09 1.41
N ALA A 10 21.68 -3.65 0.89
CA ALA A 10 22.51 -2.62 1.53
C ALA A 10 22.12 -1.19 1.18
N LYS A 11 21.50 -0.99 0.01
CA LYS A 11 21.04 0.33 -0.47
C LYS A 11 19.87 0.23 -1.45
N ILE A 12 19.02 1.25 -1.48
CA ILE A 12 17.88 1.41 -2.40
C ILE A 12 17.76 2.88 -2.82
N PRO A 13 17.11 3.21 -3.96
CA PRO A 13 16.90 4.61 -4.32
C PRO A 13 15.84 5.24 -3.41
N ILE A 14 15.82 6.57 -3.30
CA ILE A 14 14.82 7.27 -2.48
C ILE A 14 13.37 7.00 -2.96
N HIS A 15 13.19 6.73 -4.25
CA HIS A 15 11.93 6.35 -4.91
C HIS A 15 11.75 4.82 -4.99
N TYR A 16 12.10 4.10 -3.93
CA TYR A 16 12.15 2.62 -3.92
C TYR A 16 10.80 1.91 -4.10
N ARG A 17 9.64 2.58 -4.01
CA ARG A 17 8.34 1.88 -4.03
C ARG A 17 8.09 1.16 -5.35
N MET A 18 8.63 1.68 -6.46
CA MET A 18 8.59 0.96 -7.74
C MET A 18 9.38 -0.34 -7.74
N ALA A 19 10.47 -0.44 -6.96
CA ALA A 19 11.16 -1.71 -6.75
C ALA A 19 10.23 -2.72 -6.05
N MET A 20 9.45 -2.28 -5.06
CA MET A 20 8.50 -3.14 -4.34
C MET A 20 7.36 -3.60 -5.23
N VAL A 21 6.82 -2.70 -6.07
CA VAL A 21 5.84 -3.05 -7.11
C VAL A 21 6.42 -4.09 -8.06
N SER A 22 7.68 -3.94 -8.47
CA SER A 22 8.37 -4.89 -9.33
C SER A 22 8.52 -6.27 -8.68
N ILE A 23 8.86 -6.33 -7.38
CA ILE A 23 8.94 -7.60 -6.64
C ILE A 23 7.58 -8.31 -6.62
N VAL A 24 6.48 -7.59 -6.34
CA VAL A 24 5.13 -8.16 -6.37
C VAL A 24 4.79 -8.68 -7.76
N LYS A 25 5.05 -7.89 -8.81
CA LYS A 25 4.81 -8.29 -10.20
C LYS A 25 5.59 -9.55 -10.57
N GLU A 26 6.87 -9.60 -10.24
CA GLU A 26 7.75 -10.71 -10.56
C GLU A 26 7.37 -12.00 -9.81
N ALA A 27 6.96 -11.87 -8.54
CA ALA A 27 6.42 -12.99 -7.79
C ALA A 27 5.16 -13.56 -8.47
N LEU A 28 4.18 -12.71 -8.80
CA LEU A 28 2.96 -13.15 -9.49
C LEU A 28 3.28 -13.82 -10.82
N ARG A 29 4.15 -13.22 -11.64
CA ARG A 29 4.58 -13.74 -12.94
C ARG A 29 5.25 -15.10 -12.82
N THR A 30 6.13 -15.27 -11.83
CA THR A 30 6.81 -16.54 -11.53
C THR A 30 5.84 -17.62 -11.04
N SER A 31 4.80 -17.23 -10.29
CA SER A 31 3.79 -18.18 -9.85
C SER A 31 2.91 -18.63 -11.00
N ASP A 32 2.39 -17.68 -11.78
CA ASP A 32 1.45 -17.89 -12.87
C ASP A 32 1.44 -16.66 -13.81
N GLU A 33 2.05 -16.82 -14.98
CA GLU A 33 2.11 -15.79 -16.02
C GLU A 33 0.70 -15.37 -16.49
N ALA A 34 -0.25 -16.30 -16.60
CA ALA A 34 -1.60 -15.98 -17.04
C ALA A 34 -2.34 -15.15 -15.99
N TYR A 35 -2.18 -15.46 -14.69
CA TYR A 35 -2.70 -14.63 -13.60
C TYR A 35 -2.11 -13.22 -13.65
N TYR A 36 -0.78 -13.11 -13.80
CA TYR A 36 -0.09 -11.83 -13.92
C TYR A 36 -0.67 -10.98 -15.05
N ARG A 37 -0.83 -11.54 -16.26
CA ARG A 37 -1.39 -10.83 -17.43
C ARG A 37 -2.85 -10.44 -17.23
N ARG A 38 -3.68 -11.32 -16.65
CA ARG A 38 -5.06 -10.97 -16.28
C ARG A 38 -5.07 -9.76 -15.36
N LEU A 39 -4.23 -9.76 -14.34
CA LEU A 39 -4.20 -8.70 -13.35
C LEU A 39 -3.63 -7.39 -13.90
N TYR A 40 -2.54 -7.40 -14.68
CA TYR A 40 -1.83 -6.17 -15.08
C TYR A 40 -2.09 -5.69 -16.51
N GLU A 41 -2.39 -6.57 -17.47
CA GLU A 41 -2.55 -6.21 -18.88
C GLU A 41 -4.02 -6.10 -19.29
N ARG A 42 -4.87 -6.97 -18.73
CA ARG A 42 -6.30 -7.06 -19.10
C ARG A 42 -7.23 -6.42 -18.07
N GLY A 43 -6.76 -6.24 -16.84
CA GLY A 43 -7.58 -5.79 -15.72
C GLY A 43 -7.78 -4.28 -15.69
N GLN A 44 -8.99 -3.82 -16.03
CA GLN A 44 -9.46 -2.45 -15.80
C GLN A 44 -9.77 -2.15 -14.32
N TRP A 45 -9.61 -3.14 -13.43
CA TRP A 45 -10.06 -3.05 -12.04
C TRP A 45 -8.89 -2.73 -11.10
N THR A 46 -9.24 -2.18 -9.94
CA THR A 46 -8.28 -1.92 -8.86
C THR A 46 -7.59 -3.21 -8.48
N LYS A 47 -6.29 -3.13 -8.22
CA LYS A 47 -5.56 -4.29 -7.74
C LYS A 47 -6.04 -4.63 -6.32
N PRO A 48 -6.32 -5.90 -6.02
CA PRO A 48 -6.99 -6.30 -4.79
C PRO A 48 -6.03 -6.33 -3.60
N PHE A 49 -5.04 -5.43 -3.54
CA PHE A 49 -4.03 -5.43 -2.49
C PHE A 49 -3.54 -4.03 -2.14
N VAL A 50 -2.95 -3.94 -0.96
CA VAL A 50 -2.16 -2.81 -0.48
C VAL A 50 -0.86 -3.31 0.10
N PHE A 51 0.16 -2.46 0.15
CA PHE A 51 1.38 -2.79 0.88
C PHE A 51 1.99 -1.60 1.62
N SER A 52 2.92 -1.93 2.49
CA SER A 52 3.80 -1.03 3.21
C SER A 52 5.20 -1.61 3.25
N THR A 53 6.15 -0.76 3.60
CA THR A 53 7.55 -1.13 3.71
C THR A 53 8.12 -0.65 5.02
N TYR A 54 8.91 -1.53 5.63
CA TYR A 54 9.72 -1.20 6.79
C TYR A 54 11.20 -1.24 6.38
N LEU A 55 11.91 -0.14 6.63
CA LEU A 55 13.34 -0.01 6.34
C LEU A 55 14.12 -0.18 7.65
N LYS A 56 15.00 -1.18 7.72
CA LYS A 56 15.76 -1.50 8.93
C LYS A 56 17.04 -0.65 9.01
N ASN A 57 17.24 0.04 10.13
CA ASN A 57 18.45 0.82 10.45
C ASN A 57 18.89 1.79 9.33
N PHE A 58 17.91 2.44 8.69
CA PHE A 58 18.18 3.19 7.46
C PHE A 58 18.77 4.58 7.72
N ARG A 59 19.53 5.08 6.73
CA ARG A 59 20.00 6.46 6.63
C ARG A 59 19.86 6.93 5.19
N ILE A 60 19.37 8.14 5.01
CA ILE A 60 19.29 8.78 3.69
C ILE A 60 20.63 9.46 3.42
N ILE A 61 21.21 9.17 2.25
CA ILE A 61 22.44 9.79 1.76
C ILE A 61 22.17 10.18 0.31
N ASP A 62 22.09 11.49 0.07
CA ASP A 62 21.73 12.07 -1.23
C ASP A 62 20.43 11.48 -1.80
N HIS A 63 20.51 10.73 -2.90
CA HIS A 63 19.38 10.12 -3.62
C HIS A 63 19.19 8.63 -3.27
N GLU A 64 20.01 8.08 -2.37
CA GLU A 64 19.94 6.70 -1.91
C GLU A 64 19.59 6.59 -0.43
N ILE A 65 19.09 5.42 -0.06
CA ILE A 65 18.85 5.02 1.32
C ILE A 65 19.77 3.83 1.59
N LYS A 66 20.70 3.97 2.53
CA LYS A 66 21.47 2.85 3.08
C LYS A 66 20.65 2.20 4.19
N LEU A 67 20.63 0.87 4.25
CA LEU A 67 19.82 0.09 5.19
C LEU A 67 20.39 -1.31 5.37
N ASP A 68 20.00 -2.00 6.45
CA ASP A 68 20.41 -3.38 6.70
C ASP A 68 19.48 -4.41 6.02
N GLY A 69 18.27 -3.96 5.67
CA GLY A 69 17.25 -4.78 5.05
C GLY A 69 15.91 -4.06 4.94
N ILE A 70 15.04 -4.61 4.12
CA ILE A 70 13.70 -4.08 3.86
C ILE A 70 12.66 -5.18 4.05
N THR A 71 11.53 -4.85 4.66
CA THR A 71 10.41 -5.76 4.79
C THR A 71 9.21 -5.21 4.02
N LEU A 72 8.72 -5.99 3.06
CA LEU A 72 7.49 -5.74 2.32
C LEU A 72 6.35 -6.47 3.01
N THR A 73 5.33 -5.74 3.46
CA THR A 73 4.11 -6.35 4.00
C THR A 73 2.95 -6.08 3.06
N VAL A 74 2.37 -7.13 2.50
CA VAL A 74 1.23 -7.08 1.58
C VAL A 74 -0.02 -7.57 2.29
N SER A 75 -1.14 -6.88 2.08
CA SER A 75 -2.44 -7.21 2.61
C SER A 75 -3.45 -7.32 1.47
N SER A 76 -4.32 -8.32 1.55
CA SER A 76 -5.39 -8.54 0.57
C SER A 76 -6.52 -9.38 1.15
N PRO A 77 -7.79 -9.11 0.77
CA PRO A 77 -8.91 -10.04 0.97
C PRO A 77 -8.99 -11.14 -0.10
N ASP A 78 -8.22 -11.06 -1.19
CA ASP A 78 -8.26 -11.99 -2.32
C ASP A 78 -7.28 -13.15 -2.09
N HIS A 79 -7.83 -14.34 -1.87
CA HIS A 79 -7.02 -15.54 -1.59
C HIS A 79 -6.26 -16.06 -2.81
N GLU A 80 -6.78 -15.90 -4.04
CA GLU A 80 -6.08 -16.30 -5.26
C GLU A 80 -4.84 -15.41 -5.45
N PHE A 81 -5.00 -14.10 -5.26
CA PHE A 81 -3.89 -13.14 -5.26
C PHE A 81 -2.81 -13.53 -4.25
N LEU A 82 -3.20 -13.78 -3.00
CA LEU A 82 -2.25 -14.10 -1.93
C LEU A 82 -1.53 -15.43 -2.19
N LEU A 83 -2.23 -16.43 -2.73
CA LEU A 83 -1.65 -17.72 -3.09
C LEU A 83 -0.56 -17.55 -4.16
N HIS A 84 -0.87 -16.82 -5.24
CA HIS A 84 0.12 -16.55 -6.28
C HIS A 84 1.30 -15.73 -5.77
N LEU A 85 1.03 -14.70 -4.95
CA LEU A 85 2.08 -13.90 -4.34
C LEU A 85 3.00 -14.76 -3.47
N TYR A 86 2.43 -15.58 -2.58
CA TYR A 86 3.18 -16.48 -1.71
C TYR A 86 4.05 -17.46 -2.51
N ASN A 87 3.45 -18.14 -3.50
CA ASN A 87 4.15 -19.13 -4.31
C ASN A 87 5.28 -18.50 -5.13
N GLY A 88 5.05 -17.31 -5.68
CA GLY A 88 6.07 -16.55 -6.40
C GLY A 88 7.23 -16.13 -5.52
N LEU A 89 6.92 -15.55 -4.35
CA LEU A 89 7.92 -15.19 -3.34
C LEU A 89 8.68 -16.44 -2.88
N GLN A 90 8.02 -17.58 -2.71
CA GLN A 90 8.65 -18.82 -2.27
C GLN A 90 9.64 -19.36 -3.31
N LYS A 91 9.26 -19.37 -4.60
CA LYS A 91 10.10 -19.84 -5.71
C LYS A 91 11.34 -18.97 -5.93
N ASN A 92 11.20 -17.65 -5.81
CA ASN A 92 12.31 -16.72 -6.05
C ASN A 92 13.14 -16.49 -4.80
N ARG A 93 14.45 -16.70 -4.90
CA ARG A 93 15.42 -16.37 -3.83
C ARG A 93 15.91 -14.93 -3.93
N THR A 94 16.01 -14.39 -5.15
CA THR A 94 16.55 -13.07 -5.43
C THR A 94 15.62 -12.32 -6.38
N PHE A 95 15.52 -11.02 -6.18
CA PHE A 95 14.79 -10.10 -7.07
C PHE A 95 15.72 -8.96 -7.47
N SER A 96 15.61 -8.51 -8.71
CA SER A 96 16.40 -7.40 -9.24
C SER A 96 15.49 -6.27 -9.68
N TYR A 97 15.91 -5.04 -9.42
CA TYR A 97 15.25 -3.83 -9.94
C TYR A 97 16.33 -2.81 -10.29
N LYS A 98 16.52 -2.52 -11.58
CA LYS A 98 17.71 -1.79 -12.06
C LYS A 98 18.98 -2.46 -11.48
N ASP A 99 19.88 -1.69 -10.88
CA ASP A 99 21.12 -2.16 -10.25
C ASP A 99 20.94 -2.63 -8.80
N TYR A 100 19.71 -2.71 -8.30
CA TYR A 100 19.41 -3.10 -6.92
C TYR A 100 19.01 -4.58 -6.84
N HIS A 101 19.70 -5.31 -5.97
CA HIS A 101 19.49 -6.75 -5.77
C HIS A 101 18.96 -7.03 -4.36
N PHE A 102 17.78 -7.63 -4.29
CA PHE A 102 17.09 -8.00 -3.06
C PHE A 102 17.24 -9.50 -2.84
N VAL A 103 17.85 -9.90 -1.73
CA VAL A 103 17.98 -11.32 -1.37
C VAL A 103 16.89 -11.64 -0.34
N LYS A 104 15.94 -12.50 -0.70
CA LYS A 104 14.87 -12.91 0.20
C LYS A 104 15.45 -13.64 1.42
N GLU A 105 15.05 -13.19 2.61
CA GLU A 105 15.43 -13.81 3.87
C GLU A 105 14.31 -14.72 4.40
N LYS A 106 13.12 -14.14 4.62
CA LYS A 106 12.01 -14.85 5.26
C LYS A 106 10.66 -14.37 4.76
N ILE A 107 9.73 -15.32 4.58
CA ILE A 107 8.30 -15.09 4.37
C ILE A 107 7.55 -15.46 5.64
N VAL A 108 6.60 -14.63 6.06
CA VAL A 108 5.75 -14.84 7.23
C VAL A 108 4.30 -14.52 6.85
N VAL A 109 3.38 -15.41 7.19
CA VAL A 109 1.94 -15.10 7.17
C VAL A 109 1.61 -14.38 8.46
N VAL A 110 1.01 -13.20 8.35
CA VAL A 110 0.68 -12.35 9.49
C VAL A 110 -0.82 -12.41 9.74
N ASN A 111 -1.19 -12.73 10.98
CA ASN A 111 -2.58 -12.76 11.40
C ASN A 111 -3.16 -11.35 11.37
N GLU A 112 -4.40 -11.25 10.90
CA GLU A 112 -5.16 -10.01 10.87
C GLU A 112 -6.18 -10.00 12.02
N LYS A 113 -6.38 -8.83 12.61
CA LYS A 113 -7.50 -8.60 13.52
C LYS A 113 -8.81 -8.62 12.72
N GLN A 114 -9.86 -9.15 13.34
CA GLN A 114 -11.22 -9.10 12.82
C GLN A 114 -11.92 -7.86 13.33
N VAL A 115 -12.61 -7.14 12.45
CA VAL A 115 -13.47 -6.02 12.82
C VAL A 115 -14.83 -6.55 13.24
N THR A 116 -15.09 -6.53 14.55
CA THR A 116 -16.35 -6.98 15.15
C THR A 116 -17.24 -5.83 15.62
N SER A 117 -16.77 -4.59 15.51
CA SER A 117 -17.48 -3.38 15.94
C SER A 117 -17.64 -2.38 14.80
N PRO A 118 -18.72 -1.57 14.77
CA PRO A 118 -18.86 -0.45 13.84
C PRO A 118 -17.87 0.70 14.10
N ALA A 119 -17.02 0.63 15.12
CA ALA A 119 -16.03 1.66 15.44
C ALA A 119 -14.62 1.07 15.67
N VAL A 120 -13.64 1.57 14.92
CA VAL A 120 -12.25 1.09 14.94
C VAL A 120 -11.28 2.26 14.94
N VAL A 121 -10.16 2.12 15.65
CA VAL A 121 -9.01 3.02 15.52
C VAL A 121 -7.96 2.38 14.63
N PHE A 122 -7.68 3.03 13.50
CA PHE A 122 -6.61 2.62 12.59
C PHE A 122 -5.35 3.45 12.81
N ARG A 123 -4.20 2.81 12.66
CA ARG A 123 -2.91 3.45 12.40
C ARG A 123 -2.45 3.13 10.99
N THR A 124 -1.81 4.07 10.32
CA THR A 124 -1.20 3.83 9.02
C THR A 124 0.10 3.02 9.14
N LEU A 125 0.25 1.96 8.34
CA LEU A 125 1.54 1.30 8.07
C LEU A 125 2.25 1.91 6.85
N SER A 126 1.49 2.43 5.89
CA SER A 126 1.99 3.31 4.83
C SER A 126 1.15 4.60 4.75
N PRO A 127 1.74 5.74 4.34
CA PRO A 127 1.03 7.02 4.31
C PRO A 127 -0.26 6.97 3.50
N ILE A 128 -1.28 7.70 3.93
CA ILE A 128 -2.54 7.87 3.21
C ILE A 128 -2.43 9.09 2.31
N LEU A 129 -2.72 8.88 1.02
CA LEU A 129 -2.83 9.91 -0.01
C LEU A 129 -4.30 10.10 -0.34
N ILE A 130 -4.86 11.24 0.05
CA ILE A 130 -6.20 11.71 -0.33
C ILE A 130 -6.00 12.94 -1.22
N GLU A 131 -6.71 12.96 -2.34
CA GLU A 131 -6.66 14.05 -3.32
C GLU A 131 -8.08 14.51 -3.65
N ASP A 132 -8.23 15.80 -3.97
CA ASP A 132 -9.46 16.37 -4.53
C ASP A 132 -9.62 15.99 -6.03
N GLU A 133 -10.69 16.46 -6.67
CA GLU A 133 -10.96 16.17 -8.09
C GLU A 133 -9.90 16.75 -9.03
N LYS A 134 -9.14 17.76 -8.58
CA LYS A 134 -8.06 18.41 -9.33
C LYS A 134 -6.70 17.75 -9.07
N GLY A 135 -6.64 16.74 -8.20
CA GLY A 135 -5.41 16.06 -7.82
C GLY A 135 -4.60 16.78 -6.73
N ASN A 136 -5.16 17.79 -6.07
CA ASN A 136 -4.49 18.46 -4.95
C ASN A 136 -4.61 17.60 -3.68
N PRO A 137 -3.55 17.52 -2.86
CA PRO A 137 -3.59 16.75 -1.62
C PRO A 137 -4.53 17.41 -0.59
N VAL A 138 -5.42 16.61 0.00
CA VAL A 138 -6.37 17.08 1.04
C VAL A 138 -5.81 16.75 2.42
N SER A 139 -5.71 17.76 3.30
CA SER A 139 -5.22 17.58 4.68
C SER A 139 -6.27 16.89 5.55
N PRO A 140 -5.89 16.03 6.51
CA PRO A 140 -6.79 15.55 7.56
C PRO A 140 -7.47 16.65 8.39
N ASP A 141 -6.87 17.85 8.44
CA ASP A 141 -7.43 19.02 9.12
C ASP A 141 -8.44 19.80 8.25
N ASP A 142 -8.59 19.44 6.97
CA ASP A 142 -9.54 20.06 6.07
C ASP A 142 -10.97 19.59 6.39
N ALA A 143 -11.93 20.51 6.39
CA ALA A 143 -13.33 20.21 6.66
C ALA A 143 -13.93 19.20 5.65
N SER A 144 -13.45 19.21 4.40
CA SER A 144 -13.87 18.30 3.32
C SER A 144 -13.19 16.92 3.37
N TYR A 145 -12.20 16.71 4.26
CA TYR A 145 -11.42 15.48 4.28
C TYR A 145 -12.28 14.21 4.41
N GLY A 146 -13.32 14.27 5.26
CA GLY A 146 -14.26 13.17 5.43
C GLY A 146 -15.01 12.79 4.14
N GLU A 147 -15.35 13.78 3.30
CA GLU A 147 -16.05 13.58 2.03
C GLU A 147 -15.14 12.88 1.02
N HIS A 148 -13.89 13.36 0.86
CA HIS A 148 -12.92 12.75 -0.04
C HIS A 148 -12.52 11.33 0.40
N VAL A 149 -12.41 11.08 1.71
CA VAL A 149 -12.18 9.72 2.24
C VAL A 149 -13.37 8.81 1.92
N ASN A 150 -14.61 9.28 2.11
CA ASN A 150 -15.81 8.50 1.76
C ASN A 150 -15.86 8.17 0.28
N TYR A 151 -15.54 9.14 -0.59
CA TYR A 151 -15.47 8.92 -2.03
C TYR A 151 -14.48 7.82 -2.40
N ILE A 152 -13.25 7.90 -1.90
CA ILE A 152 -12.21 6.90 -2.16
C ILE A 152 -12.60 5.53 -1.58
N ALA A 153 -13.12 5.48 -0.35
CA ALA A 153 -13.58 4.24 0.27
C ALA A 153 -14.69 3.58 -0.56
N ASN A 154 -15.67 4.37 -1.01
CA ASN A 154 -16.78 3.89 -1.84
C ASN A 154 -16.28 3.32 -3.17
N MET A 155 -15.34 4.00 -3.83
CA MET A 155 -14.70 3.53 -5.06
C MET A 155 -13.93 2.23 -4.86
N ILE A 156 -13.12 2.12 -3.79
CA ILE A 156 -12.34 0.91 -3.48
C ILE A 156 -13.26 -0.29 -3.31
N LEU A 157 -14.33 -0.14 -2.51
CA LEU A 157 -15.26 -1.22 -2.23
C LEU A 157 -16.09 -1.58 -3.47
N SER A 158 -16.59 -0.59 -4.21
CA SER A 158 -17.40 -0.83 -5.40
C SER A 158 -16.64 -1.59 -6.48
N GLN A 159 -15.38 -1.25 -6.70
CA GLN A 159 -14.55 -1.92 -7.69
C GLN A 159 -14.04 -3.29 -7.22
N TYR A 160 -14.02 -3.59 -5.92
CA TYR A 160 -13.62 -4.90 -5.40
C TYR A 160 -14.79 -5.89 -5.32
N ARG A 161 -15.92 -5.50 -4.71
CA ARG A 161 -17.07 -6.39 -4.45
C ARG A 161 -18.33 -6.06 -5.25
N GLY A 162 -18.25 -5.13 -6.20
CA GLY A 162 -19.40 -4.69 -7.02
C GLY A 162 -20.37 -3.74 -6.31
N LYS A 163 -20.13 -3.43 -5.02
CA LYS A 163 -20.97 -2.52 -4.22
C LYS A 163 -20.11 -1.61 -3.35
N GLY A 164 -20.43 -0.32 -3.38
CA GLY A 164 -19.80 0.72 -2.55
C GLY A 164 -20.09 0.56 -1.06
N LEU A 165 -19.88 1.62 -0.28
CA LEU A 165 -20.13 1.63 1.16
C LEU A 165 -21.58 1.21 1.49
N TYR A 166 -21.76 0.38 2.52
CA TYR A 166 -23.07 0.09 3.08
C TYR A 166 -23.62 1.27 3.88
N ALA A 167 -22.72 2.01 4.54
CA ALA A 167 -23.03 3.24 5.25
C ALA A 167 -21.85 4.22 5.13
N PRO A 168 -22.10 5.55 5.11
CA PRO A 168 -21.03 6.54 5.13
C PRO A 168 -20.09 6.34 6.31
N LEU A 169 -18.80 6.56 6.08
CA LEU A 169 -17.79 6.54 7.11
C LEU A 169 -17.78 7.87 7.87
N SER A 170 -17.74 7.81 9.20
CA SER A 170 -17.38 8.96 10.03
C SER A 170 -15.91 8.87 10.41
N ILE A 171 -15.10 9.82 9.93
CA ILE A 171 -13.66 9.87 10.16
C ILE A 171 -13.35 10.93 11.20
N LYS A 172 -12.62 10.55 12.25
CA LYS A 172 -12.08 11.49 13.23
C LYS A 172 -10.55 11.33 13.30
N PRO A 173 -9.79 12.27 12.72
CA PRO A 173 -8.35 12.36 12.94
C PRO A 173 -8.01 12.37 14.43
N ILE A 174 -7.00 11.58 14.82
CA ILE A 174 -6.46 11.59 16.19
C ILE A 174 -5.10 12.29 16.18
N TYR A 175 -4.22 11.85 15.28
CA TYR A 175 -2.91 12.47 15.05
C TYR A 175 -2.45 12.14 13.64
N PHE A 176 -1.95 13.14 12.92
CA PHE A 176 -1.28 12.95 11.64
C PHE A 176 0.00 13.77 11.56
N ARG A 177 0.97 13.24 10.82
CA ARG A 177 2.10 14.00 10.29
C ARG A 177 2.04 14.03 8.77
N LYS A 178 2.26 15.19 8.20
CA LYS A 178 2.46 15.35 6.76
C LYS A 178 3.78 14.70 6.35
N VAL A 179 3.76 13.97 5.24
CA VAL A 179 4.94 13.38 4.62
C VAL A 179 4.92 13.70 3.12
N VAL A 180 6.07 14.05 2.57
CA VAL A 180 6.23 14.23 1.13
C VAL A 180 6.98 13.03 0.60
N VAL A 181 6.31 12.23 -0.22
CA VAL A 181 6.86 11.03 -0.82
C VAL A 181 7.41 11.38 -2.19
N LYS A 182 8.71 11.11 -2.41
CA LYS A 182 9.36 11.19 -3.71
C LYS A 182 9.19 9.87 -4.45
N GLU A 183 8.71 9.93 -5.68
CA GLU A 183 8.58 8.78 -6.59
C GLU A 183 9.13 9.11 -7.96
N SER A 184 9.42 8.07 -8.75
CA SER A 184 9.75 8.19 -10.16
C SER A 184 9.33 6.90 -10.88
N ASN A 185 9.10 6.97 -12.18
CA ASN A 185 8.83 5.81 -13.03
C ASN A 185 9.57 5.96 -14.36
N HIS A 186 9.59 4.91 -15.18
CA HIS A 186 10.34 4.93 -16.45
C HIS A 186 9.88 6.06 -17.38
N GLU A 187 8.57 6.31 -17.48
CA GLU A 187 8.03 7.36 -18.37
C GLU A 187 8.45 8.76 -17.91
N PHE A 188 8.37 9.02 -16.61
CA PHE A 188 8.76 10.28 -16.00
C PHE A 188 10.27 10.50 -16.09
N ALA A 189 11.07 9.51 -15.75
CA ALA A 189 12.53 9.58 -15.86
C ALA A 189 12.98 9.82 -17.31
N ALA A 190 12.31 9.21 -18.29
CA ALA A 190 12.60 9.43 -19.71
C ALA A 190 12.25 10.86 -20.18
N ALA A 191 11.23 11.48 -19.60
CA ALA A 191 10.78 12.83 -19.97
C ALA A 191 11.51 13.96 -19.24
N TYR A 192 11.89 13.75 -17.98
CA TYR A 192 12.38 14.80 -17.08
C TYR A 192 13.78 14.54 -16.52
N GLY A 193 14.33 13.33 -16.69
CA GLY A 193 15.63 12.91 -16.16
C GLY A 193 15.52 12.03 -14.91
N ASP A 194 16.56 11.24 -14.65
CA ASP A 194 16.60 10.26 -13.54
C ASP A 194 16.69 10.92 -12.15
N ASP A 195 17.12 12.18 -12.08
CA ASP A 195 17.27 12.94 -10.84
C ASP A 195 16.01 13.75 -10.45
N GLU A 196 14.98 13.75 -11.31
CA GLU A 196 13.71 14.40 -11.06
C GLU A 196 12.70 13.48 -10.38
N TYR A 197 11.78 14.07 -9.61
CA TYR A 197 10.78 13.32 -8.83
C TYR A 197 9.35 13.82 -9.03
N LEU A 198 8.43 12.85 -8.99
CA LEU A 198 7.04 13.09 -8.64
C LEU A 198 6.92 13.23 -7.12
N TYR A 199 6.14 14.21 -6.69
CA TYR A 199 5.92 14.50 -5.27
C TYR A 199 4.47 14.20 -4.89
N PHE A 200 4.30 13.29 -3.93
CA PHE A 200 3.00 12.99 -3.33
C PHE A 200 2.97 13.48 -1.89
N THR A 201 2.12 14.46 -1.60
CA THR A 201 1.85 14.88 -0.22
C THR A 201 0.83 13.91 0.38
N ALA A 202 1.26 13.16 1.39
CA ALA A 202 0.46 12.16 2.08
C ALA A 202 0.55 12.36 3.60
N TYR A 203 -0.21 11.59 4.36
CA TYR A 203 -0.29 11.71 5.81
C TYR A 203 -0.10 10.36 6.49
N HIS A 204 0.72 10.33 7.54
CA HIS A 204 0.94 9.16 8.36
C HIS A 204 0.41 9.42 9.77
N GLY A 205 -0.35 8.51 10.35
CA GLY A 205 -1.04 8.83 11.59
C GLY A 205 -2.01 7.77 12.10
N ARG A 206 -2.87 8.22 13.00
CA ARG A 206 -3.93 7.49 13.68
C ARG A 206 -5.25 8.23 13.51
N PHE A 207 -6.33 7.49 13.28
CA PHE A 207 -7.66 8.04 13.12
C PHE A 207 -8.72 7.02 13.55
N ALA A 208 -9.81 7.52 14.14
CA ALA A 208 -10.98 6.72 14.43
C ALA A 208 -11.91 6.73 13.22
N VAL A 209 -12.48 5.57 12.91
CA VAL A 209 -13.47 5.39 11.85
C VAL A 209 -14.69 4.72 12.43
N LYS A 210 -15.87 5.27 12.14
CA LYS A 210 -17.14 4.57 12.30
C LYS A 210 -17.73 4.23 10.95
N GLY A 211 -18.32 3.05 10.80
CA GLY A 211 -18.92 2.58 9.56
C GLY A 211 -19.46 1.17 9.70
N HIS A 212 -19.89 0.57 8.58
CA HIS A 212 -20.32 -0.83 8.58
C HIS A 212 -19.14 -1.77 8.83
N PRO A 213 -19.20 -2.74 9.76
CA PRO A 213 -18.06 -3.60 10.11
C PRO A 213 -17.40 -4.30 8.91
N GLU A 214 -18.19 -4.79 7.95
CA GLU A 214 -17.67 -5.41 6.73
C GLU A 214 -16.89 -4.43 5.84
N ASP A 215 -17.32 -3.16 5.78
CA ASP A 215 -16.61 -2.12 5.02
C ASP A 215 -15.27 -1.82 5.67
N LEU A 216 -15.27 -1.70 7.01
CA LEU A 216 -14.07 -1.48 7.79
C LEU A 216 -13.08 -2.65 7.64
N GLN A 217 -13.58 -3.90 7.64
CA GLN A 217 -12.75 -5.09 7.42
C GLN A 217 -12.13 -5.09 6.02
N LEU A 218 -12.92 -4.80 4.97
CA LEU A 218 -12.39 -4.77 3.62
C LEU A 218 -11.41 -3.62 3.40
N LEU A 219 -11.68 -2.43 3.93
CA LEU A 219 -10.75 -1.29 3.86
C LEU A 219 -9.47 -1.54 4.65
N TYR A 220 -9.55 -2.29 5.76
CA TYR A 220 -8.38 -2.74 6.50
C TYR A 220 -7.49 -3.69 5.67
N GLN A 221 -8.10 -4.54 4.85
CA GLN A 221 -7.40 -5.52 4.01
C GLN A 221 -6.93 -4.95 2.67
N LEU A 222 -7.73 -4.08 2.05
CA LEU A 222 -7.47 -3.45 0.75
C LEU A 222 -6.69 -2.15 0.87
N GLY A 223 -6.62 -1.55 2.05
CA GLY A 223 -6.09 -0.20 2.29
C GLY A 223 -7.11 0.91 2.02
N LEU A 224 -6.87 2.09 2.59
CA LEU A 224 -7.69 3.28 2.43
C LEU A 224 -6.82 4.46 1.98
N SER A 225 -6.65 4.60 0.67
CA SER A 225 -5.85 5.66 0.04
C SER A 225 -6.00 5.60 -1.48
N LYS A 226 -5.58 6.64 -2.20
CA LYS A 226 -5.12 6.46 -3.59
C LYS A 226 -3.80 5.67 -3.62
N ARG A 227 -3.49 5.09 -4.78
CA ARG A 227 -2.19 4.40 -5.04
C ARG A 227 -1.85 3.27 -4.06
N ARG A 228 -2.86 2.50 -3.62
CA ARG A 228 -2.72 1.41 -2.63
C ARG A 228 -1.70 0.35 -3.02
N ASN A 229 -1.71 -0.02 -4.30
CA ASN A 229 -0.76 -0.93 -4.91
C ASN A 229 0.59 -0.29 -5.25
N GLN A 230 0.89 0.91 -4.74
CA GLN A 230 2.18 1.59 -4.86
C GLN A 230 2.71 2.04 -3.48
N GLY A 231 2.24 1.42 -2.39
CA GLY A 231 2.81 1.62 -1.07
C GLY A 231 2.18 2.76 -0.27
N PHE A 232 0.87 2.96 -0.43
CA PHE A 232 0.08 3.96 0.31
C PHE A 232 -1.16 3.32 0.96
N GLY A 233 -1.54 3.81 2.14
CA GLY A 233 -2.83 3.51 2.77
C GLY A 233 -3.01 2.14 3.40
N GLN A 234 -1.94 1.38 3.66
CA GLN A 234 -2.07 0.18 4.47
C GLN A 234 -2.33 0.58 5.92
N LEU A 235 -3.27 -0.12 6.57
CA LEU A 235 -3.72 0.19 7.92
C LEU A 235 -3.30 -0.89 8.92
N GLU A 236 -3.30 -0.58 10.20
CA GLU A 236 -3.19 -1.51 11.33
C GLU A 236 -4.34 -1.20 12.30
N ILE A 237 -5.00 -2.24 12.82
CA ILE A 237 -6.04 -2.03 13.84
C ILE A 237 -5.36 -1.92 15.19
N GLU A 238 -5.53 -0.79 15.86
CA GLU A 238 -4.98 -0.59 17.20
C GLU A 238 -5.98 -0.90 18.29
N GLU A 239 -7.22 -0.42 18.11
CA GLU A 239 -8.31 -0.57 19.07
C GLU A 239 -9.60 -0.89 18.32
N VAL A 240 -10.37 -1.85 18.83
CA VAL A 240 -11.76 -2.11 18.41
C VAL A 240 -12.63 -1.58 19.53
N ARG A 241 -13.41 -0.54 19.27
CA ARG A 241 -14.22 0.13 20.30
C ARG A 241 -15.60 -0.50 20.34
N GLY A 242 -15.85 -1.33 21.36
CA GLY A 242 -17.19 -1.88 21.65
C GLY A 242 -18.16 -0.81 22.13
#